data_AF-A0A844ZKF9-F1
#
_entry.id   AF-A0A844ZKF9-F1
#
_cell.length_a   1.000
_cell.length_b   1.000
_cell.length_c   1.000
_cell.angle_alpha   90.00
_cell.angle_beta   90.00
_cell.angle_gamma   90.00
#
_symmetry.space_group_name_H-M   'P 1'
#
loop_
_entity.id
_entity.type
_entity.pdbx_description
1 polymer ?
#
loop_
_entity_poly.entity_id
_entity_poly.type
_entity_poly.pdbx_seq_one_letter_code
_entity_poly.pdbx_strand_id
1 'polypeptide(L)'
;MSAASNAAPLRFAGYAALFGKPDAARDVILPGAFRRTLTERRFKLPVFWQHRPEMRIGWVETIGEDERGLRVVARLDRSESRAAKMLTAGSLTGLSFGYRARQFRNEARHRILADVELFEISLVSHPLQHGARVHLVAPPRSDRDTAAVLPAHS
;
A
#
# COMPACT_ATOMS: atom_id res chain seq x y z
N MET A 1 -30.80 13.06 -5.64
CA MET A 1 -29.67 12.13 -5.88
C MET A 1 -28.44 12.99 -6.14
N SER A 2 -27.53 13.09 -5.16
CA SER A 2 -26.37 13.99 -5.24
C SER A 2 -25.34 13.41 -6.22
N ALA A 3 -24.96 14.19 -7.23
CA ALA A 3 -23.93 13.83 -8.18
C ALA A 3 -22.63 13.50 -7.42
N ALA A 4 -22.15 12.28 -7.56
CA ALA A 4 -20.84 11.90 -7.04
C ALA A 4 -19.81 12.87 -7.64
N SER A 5 -19.10 13.57 -6.76
CA SER A 5 -18.01 14.48 -7.14
C SER A 5 -17.08 13.79 -8.13
N ASN A 6 -16.94 14.38 -9.32
CA ASN A 6 -16.09 13.91 -10.42
C ASN A 6 -14.60 14.21 -10.17
N ALA A 7 -14.18 14.33 -8.90
CA ALA A 7 -12.81 14.58 -8.55
C ALA A 7 -11.99 13.31 -8.80
N ALA A 8 -11.00 13.41 -9.69
CA ALA A 8 -10.16 12.28 -10.02
C ALA A 8 -9.50 11.67 -8.78
N PRO A 9 -9.35 10.34 -8.73
CA PRO A 9 -8.90 9.66 -7.53
C PRO A 9 -7.40 9.87 -7.30
N LEU A 10 -7.01 10.06 -6.03
CA LEU A 10 -5.61 10.18 -5.64
C LEU A 10 -4.96 8.79 -5.61
N ARG A 11 -3.79 8.65 -6.24
CA ARG A 11 -2.99 7.42 -6.21
C ARG A 11 -1.66 7.65 -5.52
N PHE A 12 -1.14 6.60 -4.91
CA PHE A 12 0.20 6.61 -4.32
C PHE A 12 0.93 5.31 -4.58
N ALA A 13 2.26 5.37 -4.51
CA ALA A 13 3.14 4.21 -4.60
C ALA A 13 4.21 4.26 -3.52
N GLY A 14 4.62 3.10 -3.03
CA GLY A 14 5.62 2.99 -1.97
C GLY A 14 5.93 1.55 -1.59
N TYR A 15 6.58 1.39 -0.43
CA TYR A 15 6.91 0.09 0.15
C TYR A 15 6.16 -0.09 1.46
N ALA A 16 5.35 -1.15 1.55
CA ALA A 16 4.64 -1.50 2.78
C ALA A 16 5.50 -2.36 3.73
N ALA A 17 6.51 -3.04 3.19
CA ALA A 17 7.48 -3.82 3.94
C ALA A 17 8.85 -3.74 3.25
N LEU A 18 9.94 -3.95 4.00
CA LEU A 18 11.30 -4.04 3.48
C LEU A 18 11.88 -5.38 3.93
N PHE A 19 12.62 -6.04 3.06
CA PHE A 19 13.19 -7.34 3.38
C PHE A 19 14.48 -7.24 4.17
N GLY A 20 14.73 -8.23 5.03
CA GLY A 20 15.96 -8.37 5.79
C GLY A 20 16.19 -7.29 6.86
N LYS A 21 15.23 -6.39 7.10
CA LYS A 21 15.31 -5.34 8.10
C LYS A 21 14.39 -5.65 9.27
N PRO A 22 14.89 -5.62 10.52
CA PRO A 22 14.02 -5.77 11.69
C PRO A 22 13.12 -4.55 11.83
N ASP A 23 11.84 -4.78 12.12
CA ASP A 23 10.93 -3.74 12.57
C ASP A 23 11.06 -3.48 14.08
N ALA A 24 10.29 -2.51 14.60
CA ALA A 24 10.29 -2.18 16.03
C ALA A 24 9.75 -3.31 16.94
N ALA A 25 9.01 -4.28 16.39
CA ALA A 25 8.59 -5.51 17.08
C ALA A 25 9.62 -6.65 16.93
N ARG A 26 10.74 -6.40 16.25
CA ARG A 26 11.83 -7.33 15.95
C ARG A 26 11.46 -8.43 14.95
N ASP A 27 10.42 -8.21 14.14
CA ASP A 27 10.13 -9.06 13.01
C ASP A 27 11.06 -8.74 11.84
N VAL A 28 11.62 -9.77 11.21
CA VAL A 28 12.40 -9.66 9.97
C VAL A 28 11.69 -10.43 8.89
N ILE A 29 11.36 -9.76 7.80
CA ILE A 29 10.64 -10.37 6.67
C ILE A 29 11.63 -10.85 5.63
N LEU A 30 11.55 -12.12 5.25
CA LEU A 30 12.38 -12.68 4.20
C LEU A 30 11.82 -12.37 2.80
N PRO A 31 12.68 -12.24 1.77
CA PRO A 31 12.23 -12.28 0.38
C PRO A 31 11.42 -13.55 0.11
N GLY A 32 10.29 -13.43 -0.59
CA GLY A 32 9.39 -14.54 -0.87
C GLY A 32 8.32 -14.77 0.20
N ALA A 33 8.37 -14.08 1.35
CA ALA A 33 7.41 -14.26 2.43
C ALA A 33 5.97 -13.92 2.02
N PHE A 34 5.78 -13.07 1.00
CA PHE A 34 4.45 -12.74 0.47
C PHE A 34 4.06 -13.58 -0.75
N ARG A 35 4.98 -14.32 -1.36
CA ARG A 35 4.77 -14.98 -2.67
C ARG A 35 3.52 -15.86 -2.69
N ARG A 36 3.29 -16.66 -1.65
CA ARG A 36 2.11 -17.52 -1.52
C ARG A 36 0.83 -16.69 -1.47
N THR A 37 0.72 -15.75 -0.52
CA THR A 37 -0.48 -14.92 -0.37
C THR A 37 -0.76 -14.06 -1.60
N LEU A 38 0.26 -13.56 -2.30
CA LEU A 38 0.08 -12.80 -3.55
C LEU A 38 -0.44 -13.67 -4.70
N THR A 39 -0.05 -14.95 -4.75
CA THR A 39 -0.48 -15.90 -5.80
C THR A 39 -1.88 -16.48 -5.50
N GLU A 40 -2.17 -16.76 -4.24
CA GLU A 40 -3.40 -17.43 -3.82
C GLU A 40 -4.57 -16.47 -3.56
N ARG A 41 -4.31 -15.20 -3.28
CA ARG A 41 -5.38 -14.23 -2.96
C ARG A 41 -6.37 -14.10 -4.13
N ARG A 42 -7.66 -14.10 -3.82
CA ARG A 42 -8.78 -13.94 -4.78
C ARG A 42 -9.50 -12.59 -4.67
N PHE A 43 -9.16 -11.78 -3.67
CA PHE A 43 -9.78 -10.49 -3.41
C PHE A 43 -8.76 -9.34 -3.52
N LYS A 44 -9.25 -8.10 -3.67
CA LYS A 44 -8.38 -6.91 -3.60
C LYS A 44 -8.03 -6.62 -2.15
N LEU A 45 -6.80 -6.19 -1.88
CA LEU A 45 -6.42 -5.76 -0.54
C LEU A 45 -7.01 -4.37 -0.28
N PRO A 46 -7.72 -4.17 0.83
CA PRO A 46 -8.17 -2.85 1.22
C PRO A 46 -6.98 -1.99 1.63
N VAL A 47 -7.13 -0.67 1.46
CA VAL A 47 -6.29 0.28 2.17
C VAL A 47 -7.05 0.81 3.38
N PHE A 48 -6.54 0.56 4.59
CA PHE A 48 -7.11 1.08 5.82
C PHE A 48 -6.37 2.32 6.32
N TRP A 49 -7.05 3.07 7.18
CA TRP A 49 -6.45 4.12 7.99
C TRP A 49 -6.07 3.56 9.35
N GLN A 50 -4.77 3.58 9.69
CA GLN A 50 -4.27 3.18 11.02
C GLN A 50 -4.74 1.79 11.46
N HIS A 51 -4.71 0.80 10.55
CA HIS A 51 -5.14 -0.59 10.79
C HIS A 51 -6.61 -0.78 11.18
N ARG A 52 -7.47 0.22 10.93
CA ARG A 52 -8.88 0.18 11.33
C ARG A 52 -9.77 -0.33 10.19
N PRO A 53 -10.33 -1.56 10.27
CA PRO A 53 -11.13 -2.14 9.18
C PRO A 53 -12.40 -1.35 8.85
N GLU A 54 -12.99 -0.67 9.84
CA GLU A 54 -14.14 0.23 9.68
C GLU A 54 -13.79 1.53 8.95
N MET A 55 -12.50 1.85 8.83
CA MET A 55 -11.99 3.02 8.10
C MET A 55 -11.21 2.62 6.85
N ARG A 56 -11.88 1.91 5.94
CA ARG A 56 -11.37 1.71 4.58
C ARG A 56 -11.37 3.01 3.79
N ILE A 57 -10.20 3.40 3.32
CA ILE A 57 -9.95 4.66 2.60
C ILE A 57 -9.59 4.45 1.12
N GLY A 58 -9.40 3.20 0.70
CA GLY A 58 -9.00 2.90 -0.66
C GLY A 58 -8.85 1.41 -0.95
N TRP A 59 -8.21 1.13 -2.08
CA TRP A 59 -7.88 -0.22 -2.54
C TRP A 59 -6.47 -0.24 -3.14
N VAL A 60 -5.77 -1.36 -2.92
CA VAL A 60 -4.53 -1.66 -3.61
C VAL A 60 -4.85 -2.00 -5.07
N GLU A 61 -4.20 -1.31 -6.00
CA GLU A 61 -4.33 -1.53 -7.45
C GLU A 61 -3.24 -2.49 -7.95
N THR A 62 -2.02 -2.40 -7.42
CA THR A 62 -0.92 -3.30 -7.76
C THR A 62 -0.08 -3.57 -6.53
N ILE A 63 0.40 -4.80 -6.39
CA ILE A 63 1.26 -5.22 -5.30
C ILE A 63 2.19 -6.32 -5.79
N GLY A 64 3.43 -6.31 -5.32
CA GLY A 64 4.42 -7.32 -5.69
C GLY A 64 5.63 -7.25 -4.78
N GLU A 65 6.46 -8.28 -4.85
CA GLU A 65 7.79 -8.26 -4.26
C GLU A 65 8.80 -7.75 -5.30
N ASP A 66 9.85 -7.09 -4.83
CA ASP A 66 11.09 -6.85 -5.56
C ASP A 66 12.29 -7.13 -4.63
N GLU A 67 13.52 -6.82 -5.05
CA GLU A 67 14.72 -7.03 -4.24
C GLU A 67 14.69 -6.28 -2.89
N ARG A 68 13.96 -5.17 -2.82
CA ARG A 68 13.91 -4.29 -1.65
C ARG A 68 12.81 -4.70 -0.68
N GLY A 69 11.63 -5.10 -1.16
CA GLY A 69 10.48 -5.34 -0.29
C GLY A 69 9.15 -5.55 -1.00
N LEU A 70 8.07 -5.32 -0.25
CA LEU A 70 6.70 -5.36 -0.76
C LEU A 70 6.31 -3.99 -1.32
N ARG A 71 6.38 -3.84 -2.63
CA ARG A 71 5.96 -2.64 -3.35
C ARG A 71 4.46 -2.61 -3.55
N VAL A 72 3.85 -1.44 -3.37
CA VAL A 72 2.41 -1.23 -3.53
C VAL A 72 2.13 0.01 -4.37
N VAL A 73 1.08 -0.09 -5.19
CA VAL A 73 0.39 1.05 -5.81
C VAL A 73 -1.07 0.96 -5.37
N ALA A 74 -1.60 2.05 -4.83
CA ALA A 74 -2.96 2.08 -4.31
C ALA A 74 -3.67 3.38 -4.65
N ARG A 75 -5.00 3.30 -4.60
CA ARG A 75 -5.91 4.40 -4.91
C ARG A 75 -6.79 4.69 -3.70
N LEU A 76 -6.87 5.96 -3.33
CA LEU A 76 -7.83 6.43 -2.33
C LEU A 76 -9.20 6.65 -2.96
N ASP A 77 -10.25 6.34 -2.20
CA ASP A 77 -11.65 6.45 -2.65
C ASP A 77 -12.09 7.91 -2.83
N ARG A 78 -11.57 8.80 -1.97
CA ARG A 78 -11.95 10.23 -1.92
C ARG A 78 -10.71 11.10 -1.90
N SER A 79 -10.48 11.85 -2.97
CA SER A 79 -9.35 12.79 -3.13
C SER A 79 -9.41 13.97 -2.16
N GLU A 80 -10.59 14.30 -1.62
CA GLU A 80 -10.78 15.37 -0.62
C GLU A 80 -10.69 14.89 0.83
N SER A 81 -10.46 13.59 1.06
CA SER A 81 -10.41 13.03 2.41
C SER A 81 -9.22 13.58 3.22
N ARG A 82 -9.33 13.51 4.55
CA ARG A 82 -8.19 13.84 5.45
C ARG A 82 -6.93 13.05 5.08
N ALA A 83 -7.08 11.77 4.75
CA ALA A 83 -5.97 10.92 4.32
C ALA A 83 -5.30 11.47 3.05
N ALA A 84 -6.09 11.81 2.03
CA ALA A 84 -5.59 12.37 0.79
C ALA A 84 -4.87 13.72 1.02
N LYS A 85 -5.47 14.62 1.82
CA LYS A 85 -4.86 15.92 2.16
C LYS A 85 -3.53 15.78 2.89
N MET A 86 -3.48 14.91 3.91
CA MET A 86 -2.25 14.67 4.68
C MET A 86 -1.16 14.02 3.83
N LEU A 87 -1.53 13.11 2.93
CA LEU A 87 -0.62 12.44 2.02
C LEU A 87 -0.04 13.39 0.97
N THR A 88 -0.89 14.20 0.32
CA THR A 88 -0.46 15.23 -0.64
C THR A 88 0.45 16.28 0.01
N ALA A 89 0.17 16.64 1.26
CA ALA A 89 1.02 17.55 2.03
C ALA A 89 2.33 16.91 2.55
N GLY A 90 2.55 15.61 2.34
CA GLY A 90 3.72 14.88 2.86
C GLY A 90 3.74 14.69 4.38
N SER A 91 2.72 15.16 5.09
CA SER A 91 2.58 15.03 6.55
C SER A 91 2.27 13.61 7.04
N LEU A 92 1.82 12.73 6.14
CA LEU A 92 1.59 11.32 6.42
C LEU A 92 2.07 10.48 5.26
N THR A 93 3.17 9.75 5.46
CA THR A 93 3.76 8.89 4.44
C THR A 93 4.00 7.47 4.93
N GLY A 94 3.68 7.13 6.18
CA GLY A 94 3.89 5.78 6.72
C GLY A 94 3.01 4.75 6.06
N LEU A 95 3.60 3.61 5.71
CA LEU A 95 2.89 2.41 5.26
C LEU A 95 3.10 1.26 6.23
N SER A 96 2.09 0.43 6.36
CA SER A 96 2.14 -0.81 7.12
C SER A 96 1.26 -1.85 6.42
N PHE A 97 1.29 -3.08 6.93
CA PHE A 97 0.44 -4.15 6.48
C PHE A 97 0.00 -5.01 7.66
N GLY A 98 -1.22 -5.50 7.60
CA GLY A 98 -1.82 -6.44 8.54
C GLY A 98 -1.68 -7.84 8.00
N TYR A 99 -1.22 -8.75 8.84
CA TYR A 99 -0.89 -10.10 8.40
C TYR A 99 -1.07 -11.12 9.52
N ARG A 100 -1.07 -12.40 9.14
CA ARG A 100 -0.86 -13.54 10.04
C ARG A 100 0.40 -14.29 9.63
N ALA A 101 1.29 -14.54 10.58
CA ALA A 101 2.46 -15.38 10.34
C ALA A 101 2.02 -16.83 10.09
N ARG A 102 2.51 -17.43 9.01
CA ARG A 102 2.20 -18.82 8.61
C ARG A 102 3.39 -19.73 8.78
N GLN A 103 4.59 -19.25 8.43
CA GLN A 103 5.85 -19.91 8.71
C GLN A 103 6.85 -18.87 9.22
N PHE A 104 7.42 -19.14 10.38
CA PHE A 104 8.43 -18.30 10.99
C PHE A 104 9.35 -19.13 11.89
N ARG A 105 10.50 -18.56 12.22
CA ARG A 105 11.41 -19.10 13.24
C ARG A 105 11.89 -17.98 14.15
N ASN A 106 12.21 -18.32 15.38
CA ASN A 106 12.78 -17.36 16.32
C ASN A 106 14.32 -17.49 16.28
N GLU A 107 15.01 -16.37 16.11
CA GLU A 107 16.47 -16.28 16.09
C GLU A 107 16.93 -15.21 17.09
N ALA A 108 17.44 -15.66 18.24
CA ALA A 108 17.89 -14.80 19.33
C ALA A 108 16.82 -13.75 19.72
N ARG A 109 16.97 -12.53 19.21
CA ARG A 109 16.08 -11.40 19.50
C ARG A 109 15.04 -11.14 18.40
N HIS A 110 15.11 -11.84 17.28
CA HIS A 110 14.26 -11.60 16.12
C HIS A 110 13.30 -12.75 15.87
N ARG A 111 12.14 -12.44 15.28
CA ARG A 111 11.27 -13.43 14.67
C ARG A 111 11.38 -13.29 13.16
N ILE A 112 11.89 -14.33 12.50
CA ILE A 112 12.14 -14.35 11.07
C ILE A 112 10.91 -14.91 10.37
N LEU A 113 10.24 -14.09 9.57
CA LEU A 113 9.01 -14.41 8.86
C LEU A 113 9.34 -14.92 7.44
N ALA A 114 9.00 -16.18 7.18
CA ALA A 114 9.25 -16.86 5.90
C ALA A 114 7.99 -17.07 5.05
N ASP A 115 6.80 -17.06 5.66
CA ASP A 115 5.50 -17.02 4.97
C ASP A 115 4.52 -16.23 5.83
N VAL A 116 3.85 -15.28 5.20
CA VAL A 116 2.77 -14.51 5.81
C VAL A 116 1.50 -14.57 4.96
N GLU A 117 0.37 -14.57 5.64
CA GLU A 117 -0.93 -14.31 5.03
C GLU A 117 -1.24 -12.83 5.16
N LEU A 118 -1.37 -12.15 4.01
CA LEU A 118 -1.57 -10.70 3.95
C LEU A 118 -3.06 -10.37 3.90
N PHE A 119 -3.51 -9.48 4.80
CA PHE A 119 -4.91 -9.09 4.91
C PHE A 119 -5.20 -7.70 4.37
N GLU A 120 -4.29 -6.75 4.59
CA GLU A 120 -4.52 -5.33 4.28
C GLU A 120 -3.21 -4.56 4.10
N ILE A 121 -3.32 -3.34 3.57
CA ILE A 121 -2.28 -2.31 3.62
C ILE A 121 -2.85 -1.11 4.36
N SER A 122 -2.06 -0.46 5.21
CA SER A 122 -2.52 0.71 5.96
C SER A 122 -1.66 1.94 5.71
N LEU A 123 -2.30 3.11 5.59
CA LEU A 123 -1.65 4.38 5.84
C LEU A 123 -1.59 4.62 7.35
N VAL A 124 -0.37 4.82 7.86
CA VAL A 124 -0.11 4.95 9.30
C VAL A 124 0.76 6.16 9.61
N SER A 125 0.62 6.69 10.82
CA SER A 125 1.50 7.77 11.29
C SER A 125 2.90 7.24 11.62
N HIS A 126 2.95 6.11 12.31
CA HIS A 126 4.18 5.51 12.82
C HIS A 126 4.25 4.06 12.37
N PRO A 127 4.90 3.76 11.23
CA PRO A 127 5.11 2.38 10.82
C PRO A 127 6.13 1.72 11.75
N LEU A 128 5.92 0.46 12.12
CA LEU A 128 6.90 -0.30 12.91
C LEU A 128 8.24 -0.41 12.19
N GLN A 129 8.20 -0.43 10.86
CA GLN A 129 9.38 -0.34 10.02
C GLN A 129 9.49 1.08 9.46
N HIS A 130 10.41 1.89 10.00
CA HIS A 130 10.49 3.33 9.68
C HIS A 130 10.63 3.65 8.17
N GLY A 131 11.28 2.76 7.41
CA GLY A 131 11.46 2.89 5.96
C GLY A 131 10.28 2.41 5.09
N ALA A 132 9.22 1.87 5.69
CA ALA A 132 7.98 1.56 4.97
C ALA A 132 7.19 2.85 4.74
N ARG A 133 7.35 3.41 3.54
CA ARG A 133 6.85 4.74 3.20
C ARG A 133 6.23 4.80 1.81
N VAL A 134 5.28 5.73 1.66
CA VAL A 134 4.89 6.27 0.37
C VAL A 134 6.06 7.07 -0.18
N HIS A 135 6.41 6.81 -1.44
CA HIS A 135 7.47 7.51 -2.16
C HIS A 135 6.94 8.42 -3.26
N LEU A 136 5.77 8.10 -3.81
CA LEU A 136 5.16 8.85 -4.90
C LEU A 136 3.68 9.06 -4.62
N VAL A 137 3.20 10.27 -4.89
CA VAL A 137 1.78 10.62 -4.88
C VAL A 137 1.48 11.19 -6.26
N ALA A 138 0.59 10.55 -7.00
CA ALA A 138 0.18 11.03 -8.31
C ALA A 138 -0.99 12.02 -8.12
N PRO A 139 -0.93 13.21 -8.74
CA PRO A 139 -2.05 14.14 -8.67
C PRO A 139 -3.29 13.53 -9.36
N PRO A 140 -4.50 13.97 -8.99
CA PRO A 140 -5.72 13.66 -9.73
C PRO A 140 -5.54 14.05 -11.21
N ARG A 141 -5.64 13.10 -12.14
CA ARG A 141 -5.62 13.42 -13.59
C ARG A 141 -7.00 13.92 -14.02
N SER A 142 -7.07 15.06 -14.71
CA SER A 142 -8.31 15.47 -15.38
C SER A 142 -8.57 14.61 -16.62
N ASP A 143 -9.83 14.25 -16.89
CA ASP A 143 -10.26 13.42 -18.03
C ASP A 143 -9.78 13.90 -19.42
N ARG A 144 -9.29 15.15 -19.53
CA ARG A 144 -8.75 15.74 -20.76
C ARG A 144 -7.46 15.10 -21.29
N ASP A 145 -6.71 14.37 -20.46
CA ASP A 145 -5.44 13.74 -20.87
C ASP A 145 -5.64 12.53 -21.79
N THR A 146 -6.85 11.96 -21.85
CA THR A 146 -7.15 10.75 -22.64
C THR A 146 -7.58 11.04 -24.08
N ALA A 147 -7.89 12.30 -24.41
CA ALA A 147 -8.44 12.68 -25.71
C ALA A 147 -7.38 13.04 -26.78
N ALA A 148 -6.08 12.94 -26.46
CA ALA A 148 -5.00 13.43 -27.31
C ALA A 148 -4.25 12.35 -28.11
N VAL A 149 -4.85 11.17 -28.35
CA VAL A 149 -4.28 10.16 -29.26
C VAL A 149 -5.36 9.63 -30.21
N LEU A 150 -5.61 10.39 -31.27
CA LEU A 150 -6.06 9.83 -32.55
C LEU A 150 -5.06 10.29 -33.61
N PRO A 151 -4.33 9.40 -34.30
CA PRO A 151 -3.66 9.80 -35.51
C PRO A 151 -4.73 9.93 -36.60
N ALA A 152 -4.91 11.15 -37.10
CA ALA A 152 -5.55 11.37 -38.38
C ALA A 152 -4.55 10.94 -39.45
N HIS A 153 -4.82 9.90 -40.24
CA HIS A 153 -4.29 9.80 -41.59
C HIS A 153 -5.28 9.10 -42.52
N SER A 154 -5.34 9.70 -43.70
CA SER A 154 -6.24 9.53 -44.84
C SER A 154 -6.07 8.21 -45.58
#